data_AF-A0A3P6UT46-F1
#
_entry.id   AF-A0A3P6UT46-F1
#
_cell.length_a   1.000
_cell.length_b   1.000
_cell.length_c   1.000
_cell.angle_alpha   90.00
_cell.angle_beta   90.00
_cell.angle_gamma   90.00
#
_symmetry.space_group_name_H-M   'P 1'
#
loop_
_entity.id
_entity.type
_entity.pdbx_description
1 polymer ?
#
loop_
_entity_poly.entity_id
_entity_poly.type
_entity_poly.pdbx_seq_one_letter_code
_entity_poly.pdbx_strand_id
1 'polypeptide(L)'
;MESERREQQLAYRNNWKTIYNPSPVYIKNGEIVTELSRSSPVTVFFLGFVPPVIGAFAAILTALIFHICRYGRLMDVNYQHKWFYEFARYVYFYSGIAELFSMIGLSLLGERENIQVHVILFYIFGFCGVSFFIANLICHRHSLYFLHPYGRLSYYLKLTFCTIYLLSIPILLTSFVLYWKVCLTDAYDVFAICEYVEVFLNIAYHGCAFYDIRYKVIFAVRHVEDARQFLGNCPKGIM
;
A
#
# COMPACT_ATOMS: atom_id res chain seq x y z
N MET A 1 68.24 -5.13 13.00
CA MET A 1 67.05 -5.24 13.88
C MET A 1 65.87 -4.39 13.44
N GLU A 2 66.05 -3.13 13.07
CA GLU A 2 64.93 -2.26 12.63
C GLU A 2 64.56 -2.41 11.13
N SER A 3 65.48 -2.96 10.32
CA SER A 3 65.23 -3.31 8.90
C SER A 3 64.38 -4.57 8.75
N GLU A 4 64.67 -5.64 9.49
CA GLU A 4 63.92 -6.90 9.46
C GLU A 4 62.46 -6.72 9.90
N ARG A 5 62.20 -5.83 10.86
CA ARG A 5 60.85 -5.52 11.34
C ARG A 5 60.02 -4.77 10.29
N ARG A 6 60.66 -3.96 9.44
CA ARG A 6 60.01 -3.27 8.31
C ARG A 6 59.71 -4.22 7.16
N GLU A 7 60.59 -5.18 6.87
CA GLU A 7 60.32 -6.21 5.86
C GLU A 7 59.16 -7.14 6.28
N GLN A 8 59.08 -7.53 7.55
CA GLN A 8 57.96 -8.32 8.07
C GLN A 8 56.63 -7.56 7.98
N GLN A 9 56.61 -6.25 8.27
CA GLN A 9 55.39 -5.44 8.14
C GLN A 9 54.98 -5.22 6.67
N LEU A 10 55.92 -5.08 5.75
CA LEU A 10 55.64 -4.98 4.31
C LEU A 10 55.13 -6.32 3.75
N ALA A 11 55.72 -7.45 4.17
CA ALA A 11 55.26 -8.78 3.81
C ALA A 11 53.82 -9.03 4.33
N TYR A 12 53.53 -8.62 5.57
CA TYR A 12 52.18 -8.73 6.14
C TYR A 12 51.15 -7.84 5.41
N ARG A 13 51.53 -6.60 5.08
CA ARG A 13 50.66 -5.66 4.35
C ARG A 13 50.40 -6.11 2.91
N ASN A 14 51.38 -6.69 2.23
CA ASN A 14 51.22 -7.22 0.88
C ASN A 14 50.36 -8.48 0.85
N ASN A 15 50.47 -9.35 1.87
CA ASN A 15 49.62 -10.53 2.03
C ASN A 15 48.13 -10.13 2.22
N TRP A 16 47.86 -9.06 2.97
CA TRP A 16 46.50 -8.53 3.15
C TRP A 16 45.87 -7.99 1.85
N LYS A 17 46.66 -7.39 0.94
CA LYS A 17 46.14 -6.90 -0.34
C LYS A 17 45.81 -8.01 -1.35
N THR A 18 46.44 -9.17 -1.24
CA THR A 18 46.13 -10.35 -2.07
C THR A 18 44.95 -11.19 -1.55
N ILE A 19 44.53 -11.01 -0.30
CA ILE A 19 43.42 -11.77 0.32
C ILE A 19 42.03 -11.23 -0.11
N TYR A 20 41.96 -10.04 -0.71
CA TYR A 20 40.70 -9.42 -1.16
C TYR A 20 40.50 -9.44 -2.67
N ASN A 21 40.94 -10.50 -3.33
CA ASN A 21 40.38 -10.85 -4.64
C ASN A 21 40.35 -12.38 -4.82
N PRO A 22 39.43 -13.10 -4.15
CA PRO A 22 39.29 -14.52 -4.38
C PRO A 22 38.53 -14.73 -5.69
N SER A 23 39.21 -15.29 -6.69
CA SER A 23 38.57 -15.98 -7.79
C SER A 23 37.56 -17.01 -7.23
N PRO A 24 36.44 -17.29 -7.93
CA PRO A 24 35.27 -18.02 -7.40
C PRO A 24 35.47 -19.53 -7.15
N VAL A 25 36.72 -19.99 -7.07
CA VAL A 25 37.06 -21.41 -6.91
C VAL A 25 38.20 -21.52 -5.90
N TYR A 26 37.96 -22.21 -4.79
CA TYR A 26 39.02 -22.62 -3.87
C TYR A 26 38.82 -24.07 -3.40
N ILE A 27 39.95 -24.73 -3.10
CA ILE A 27 39.99 -26.14 -2.70
C ILE A 27 40.14 -26.20 -1.18
N LYS A 28 39.23 -26.90 -0.51
CA LYS A 28 39.30 -27.14 0.94
C LYS A 28 39.20 -28.65 1.17
N ASN A 29 40.21 -29.22 1.85
CA ASN A 29 40.25 -30.65 2.20
C ASN A 29 40.12 -31.63 1.02
N GLY A 30 40.67 -31.29 -0.14
CA GLY A 30 40.66 -32.17 -1.33
C GLY A 30 39.38 -32.13 -2.16
N GLU A 31 38.38 -31.34 -1.76
CA GLU A 31 37.14 -31.15 -2.52
C GLU A 31 37.08 -29.72 -3.10
N ILE A 32 36.65 -29.62 -4.36
CA ILE A 32 36.47 -28.36 -5.08
C ILE A 32 35.12 -27.80 -4.65
N VAL A 33 35.13 -26.69 -3.90
CA VAL A 33 33.92 -25.99 -3.50
C VAL A 33 33.76 -24.76 -4.37
N THR A 34 32.80 -24.81 -5.30
CA THR A 34 32.37 -23.68 -6.12
C THR A 34 31.21 -22.97 -5.43
N GLU A 35 31.42 -21.74 -4.95
CA GLU A 35 30.31 -20.92 -4.46
C GLU A 35 29.48 -20.45 -5.67
N LEU A 36 28.36 -21.15 -5.95
CA LEU A 36 27.50 -20.89 -7.11
C LEU A 36 26.76 -19.55 -7.07
N SER A 37 26.60 -18.94 -5.90
CA SER A 37 26.05 -17.58 -5.77
C SER A 37 26.24 -17.04 -4.36
N ARG A 38 26.89 -15.88 -4.24
CA ARG A 38 26.88 -15.07 -3.02
C ARG A 38 25.88 -13.93 -3.21
N SER A 39 24.62 -14.21 -2.88
CA SER A 39 23.57 -13.19 -2.89
C SER A 39 23.73 -12.29 -1.66
N SER A 40 23.83 -10.97 -1.87
CA SER A 40 23.83 -10.03 -0.74
C SER A 40 22.47 -10.05 -0.05
N PRO A 41 22.38 -9.78 1.26
CA PRO A 41 21.09 -9.67 1.96
C PRO A 41 20.13 -8.68 1.27
N VAL A 42 20.68 -7.63 0.64
CA VAL A 42 19.94 -6.64 -0.15
C VAL A 42 19.34 -7.26 -1.42
N THR A 43 20.07 -8.17 -2.07
CA THR A 43 19.58 -8.90 -3.25
C THR A 43 18.44 -9.84 -2.87
N VAL A 44 18.54 -10.55 -1.74
CA VAL A 44 17.47 -11.42 -1.23
C VAL A 44 16.24 -10.60 -0.80
N PHE A 45 16.45 -9.42 -0.22
CA PHE A 45 15.39 -8.46 0.09
C PHE A 45 14.68 -7.97 -1.17
N PHE A 46 15.41 -7.53 -2.20
CA PHE A 46 14.79 -7.09 -3.45
C PHE A 46 14.09 -8.24 -4.21
N LEU A 47 14.65 -9.46 -4.21
CA LEU A 47 14.02 -10.62 -4.86
C LEU A 47 12.75 -11.09 -4.15
N GLY A 48 12.71 -10.99 -2.81
CA GLY A 48 11.56 -11.38 -1.99
C GLY A 48 10.50 -10.30 -1.87
N PHE A 49 10.84 -9.02 -2.02
CA PHE A 49 9.95 -7.89 -1.73
C PHE A 49 9.53 -7.10 -2.97
N VAL A 50 10.37 -6.96 -4.00
CA VAL A 50 10.03 -6.15 -5.20
C VAL A 50 8.89 -6.77 -6.03
N PRO A 51 8.89 -8.07 -6.34
CA PRO A 51 7.78 -8.64 -7.10
C PRO A 51 6.44 -8.56 -6.34
N PRO A 52 6.36 -8.85 -5.01
CA PRO A 52 5.13 -8.68 -4.25
C PRO A 52 4.70 -7.23 -4.06
N VAL A 53 5.63 -6.29 -3.83
CA VAL A 53 5.28 -4.87 -3.63
C VAL A 53 4.82 -4.22 -4.92
N ILE A 54 5.48 -4.46 -6.06
CA ILE A 54 5.02 -3.95 -7.36
C ILE A 54 3.67 -4.57 -7.70
N GLY A 55 3.49 -5.88 -7.47
CA GLY A 55 2.22 -6.56 -7.68
C GLY A 55 1.10 -6.01 -6.79
N ALA A 56 1.35 -5.81 -5.50
CA ALA A 56 0.40 -5.22 -4.56
C ALA A 56 0.06 -3.77 -4.93
N PHE A 57 1.06 -2.96 -5.27
CA PHE A 57 0.86 -1.58 -5.71
C PHE A 57 0.00 -1.52 -6.97
N ALA A 58 0.33 -2.31 -8.00
CA ALA A 58 -0.45 -2.38 -9.23
C ALA A 58 -1.87 -2.87 -8.97
N ALA A 59 -2.06 -3.87 -8.11
CA ALA A 59 -3.37 -4.39 -7.74
C ALA A 59 -4.23 -3.34 -7.00
N ILE A 60 -3.65 -2.62 -6.04
CA ILE A 60 -4.35 -1.57 -5.28
C ILE A 60 -4.69 -0.39 -6.19
N LEU A 61 -3.75 0.05 -7.05
CA LEU A 61 -4.00 1.11 -8.02
C LEU A 61 -5.11 0.72 -9.00
N THR A 62 -5.07 -0.50 -9.50
CA THR A 62 -6.11 -1.05 -10.37
C THR A 62 -7.46 -1.07 -9.63
N ALA A 63 -7.49 -1.53 -8.38
CA ALA A 63 -8.70 -1.56 -7.56
C ALA A 63 -9.28 -0.15 -7.35
N LEU A 64 -8.45 0.86 -7.08
CA LEU A 64 -8.87 2.27 -6.96
C LEU A 64 -9.50 2.79 -8.26
N ILE A 65 -8.89 2.49 -9.41
CA ILE A 65 -9.41 2.87 -10.74
C ILE A 65 -10.75 2.18 -11.02
N PHE A 66 -10.87 0.89 -10.72
CA PHE A 66 -12.14 0.19 -10.89
C PHE A 66 -13.21 0.73 -9.94
N HIS A 67 -12.86 1.07 -8.69
CA HIS A 67 -13.80 1.65 -7.73
C HIS A 67 -14.28 3.04 -8.15
N ILE A 68 -13.40 3.93 -8.63
CA ILE A 68 -13.83 5.27 -9.07
C ILE A 68 -14.76 5.21 -10.29
N CYS A 69 -14.48 4.31 -11.24
CA CYS A 69 -15.35 4.07 -12.40
C CYS A 69 -16.70 3.50 -11.96
N ARG A 70 -16.69 2.56 -11.01
CA ARG A 70 -17.90 1.95 -10.46
C ARG A 70 -18.78 2.94 -9.70
N TYR A 71 -18.18 3.82 -8.89
CA TYR A 71 -18.92 4.88 -8.20
C TYR A 71 -19.60 5.83 -9.19
N GLY A 72 -18.94 6.18 -10.29
CA GLY A 72 -19.56 6.97 -11.36
C GLY A 72 -20.75 6.28 -12.02
N ARG A 73 -20.68 4.96 -12.22
CA ARG A 73 -21.76 4.18 -12.86
C ARG A 73 -22.96 3.91 -11.95
N LEU A 74 -22.72 3.77 -10.65
CA LEU A 74 -23.74 3.39 -9.66
C LEU A 74 -24.31 4.59 -8.88
N MET A 75 -24.04 5.82 -9.33
CA MET A 75 -24.58 7.02 -8.71
C MET A 75 -26.11 7.04 -8.82
N ASP A 76 -26.80 7.31 -7.72
CA ASP A 76 -28.25 7.52 -7.71
C ASP A 76 -28.64 8.70 -8.61
N VAL A 77 -29.58 8.45 -9.54
CA VAL A 77 -30.06 9.44 -10.52
C VAL A 77 -30.78 10.60 -9.82
N ASN A 78 -31.40 10.34 -8.66
CA ASN A 78 -32.24 11.31 -7.95
C ASN A 78 -31.47 12.16 -6.92
N TYR A 79 -30.14 12.02 -6.83
CA TYR A 79 -29.34 12.81 -5.91
C TYR A 79 -29.17 14.26 -6.40
N GLN A 80 -29.62 15.23 -5.61
CA GLN A 80 -29.60 16.65 -6.01
C GLN A 80 -28.20 17.27 -6.00
N HIS A 81 -27.30 16.83 -5.11
CA HIS A 81 -25.98 17.44 -4.92
C HIS A 81 -24.86 16.72 -5.69
N LYS A 82 -25.03 16.50 -6.99
CA LYS A 82 -24.09 15.72 -7.83
C LYS A 82 -22.65 16.23 -7.74
N TRP A 83 -22.45 17.53 -7.66
CA TRP A 83 -21.11 18.13 -7.52
C TRP A 83 -20.38 17.66 -6.25
N PHE A 84 -21.08 17.56 -5.11
CA PHE A 84 -20.48 17.09 -3.86
C PHE A 84 -20.08 15.61 -3.94
N TYR A 85 -20.89 14.81 -4.63
CA TYR A 85 -20.58 13.39 -4.86
C TYR A 85 -19.35 13.22 -5.76
N GLU A 86 -19.25 13.98 -6.85
CA GLU A 86 -18.07 13.98 -7.72
C GLU A 86 -16.82 14.45 -6.95
N PHE A 87 -16.95 15.50 -6.14
CA PHE A 87 -15.87 15.95 -5.26
C PHE A 87 -15.41 14.83 -4.31
N ALA A 88 -16.34 14.14 -3.64
CA ALA A 88 -16.02 13.01 -2.77
C ALA A 88 -15.33 11.87 -3.53
N ARG A 89 -15.70 11.60 -4.80
CA ARG A 89 -15.01 10.61 -5.65
C ARG A 89 -13.57 11.00 -5.95
N TYR A 90 -13.30 12.27 -6.25
CA TYR A 90 -11.93 12.75 -6.45
C TYR A 90 -11.12 12.68 -5.17
N VAL A 91 -11.69 13.12 -4.04
CA VAL A 91 -11.03 13.02 -2.72
C VAL A 91 -10.69 11.56 -2.43
N TYR A 92 -11.62 10.63 -2.62
CA TYR A 92 -11.40 9.18 -2.48
C TYR A 92 -10.19 8.70 -3.29
N PHE A 93 -10.11 9.08 -4.56
CA PHE A 93 -9.03 8.61 -5.44
C PHE A 93 -7.66 9.18 -5.06
N TYR A 94 -7.57 10.50 -4.88
CA TYR A 94 -6.30 11.16 -4.55
C TYR A 94 -5.82 10.81 -3.14
N SER A 95 -6.73 10.73 -2.17
CA SER A 95 -6.38 10.29 -0.80
C SER A 95 -5.91 8.84 -0.77
N GLY A 96 -6.54 7.93 -1.54
CA GLY A 96 -6.10 6.54 -1.64
C GLY A 96 -4.71 6.39 -2.30
N ILE A 97 -4.39 7.20 -3.31
CA ILE A 97 -3.05 7.23 -3.89
C ILE A 97 -2.02 7.75 -2.88
N ALA A 98 -2.34 8.84 -2.18
CA ALA A 98 -1.45 9.43 -1.18
C ALA A 98 -1.21 8.44 -0.02
N GLU A 99 -2.26 7.79 0.49
CA GLU A 99 -2.18 6.73 1.49
C GLU A 99 -1.25 5.60 1.05
N LEU A 100 -1.39 5.13 -0.20
CA LEU A 100 -0.55 4.08 -0.77
C LEU A 100 0.94 4.46 -0.82
N PHE A 101 1.25 5.69 -1.23
CA PHE A 101 2.63 6.20 -1.23
C PHE A 101 3.19 6.36 0.18
N SER A 102 2.41 6.88 1.11
CA SER A 102 2.82 7.02 2.51
C SER A 102 3.06 5.66 3.17
N MET A 103 2.23 4.66 2.87
CA MET A 103 2.42 3.29 3.35
C MET A 103 3.71 2.65 2.79
N ILE A 104 4.03 2.88 1.52
CA ILE A 104 5.33 2.49 0.96
C ILE A 104 6.46 3.20 1.71
N GLY A 105 6.32 4.50 1.96
CA GLY A 105 7.28 5.28 2.74
C GLY A 105 7.52 4.70 4.14
N LEU A 106 6.46 4.38 4.87
CA LEU A 106 6.53 3.75 6.21
C LEU A 106 7.15 2.36 6.18
N SER A 107 6.99 1.63 5.06
CA SER A 107 7.58 0.29 4.88
C SER A 107 9.09 0.35 4.57
N LEU A 108 9.53 1.41 3.89
CA LEU A 108 10.94 1.60 3.51
C LEU A 108 11.75 2.30 4.61
N LEU A 109 11.14 3.24 5.33
CA LEU A 109 11.78 4.06 6.35
C LEU A 109 11.23 3.71 7.72
N GLY A 110 11.92 2.78 8.40
CA GLY A 110 11.60 2.40 9.76
C GLY A 110 11.97 3.47 10.77
N GLU A 111 11.32 3.45 11.94
CA GLU A 111 11.59 4.34 13.08
C GLU A 111 13.09 4.39 13.46
N ARG A 112 13.79 3.25 13.37
CA ARG A 112 15.21 3.11 13.74
C ARG A 112 16.17 3.85 12.80
N GLU A 113 15.76 4.13 11.56
CA GLU A 113 16.60 4.82 10.58
C GLU A 113 16.45 6.32 10.68
N ASN A 114 15.21 6.80 10.69
CA ASN A 114 14.90 8.23 10.82
C ASN A 114 13.53 8.45 11.46
N ILE A 115 13.53 8.67 12.77
CA ILE A 115 12.30 8.89 13.56
C ILE A 115 11.48 10.10 13.06
N GLN A 116 12.13 11.19 12.64
CA GLN A 116 11.42 12.40 12.23
C GLN A 116 10.62 12.17 10.94
N VAL A 117 11.25 11.54 9.94
CA VAL A 117 10.59 11.25 8.66
C VAL A 117 9.50 10.22 8.85
N HIS A 118 9.74 9.19 9.68
CA HIS A 118 8.74 8.16 9.98
C HIS A 118 7.47 8.77 10.58
N VAL A 119 7.61 9.63 11.60
CA VAL A 119 6.48 10.32 12.24
C VAL A 119 5.73 11.22 11.24
N ILE A 120 6.43 11.96 10.39
CA ILE A 120 5.79 12.80 9.35
C ILE A 120 5.01 11.93 8.37
N LEU A 121 5.58 10.83 7.87
CA LEU A 121 4.91 9.91 6.96
C LEU A 121 3.69 9.27 7.61
N PHE A 122 3.76 8.94 8.91
CA PHE A 122 2.67 8.38 9.67
C PHE A 122 1.49 9.36 9.77
N TYR A 123 1.75 10.63 10.08
CA TYR A 123 0.67 11.64 10.12
C TYR A 123 0.04 11.88 8.75
N ILE A 124 0.84 11.92 7.67
CA ILE A 124 0.32 12.03 6.31
C ILE A 124 -0.55 10.81 5.98
N PHE A 125 -0.06 9.61 6.28
CA PHE A 125 -0.81 8.36 6.11
C PHE A 125 -2.17 8.41 6.84
N GLY A 126 -2.18 8.79 8.12
CA GLY A 126 -3.41 8.87 8.91
C GLY A 126 -4.40 9.91 8.38
N PHE A 127 -3.93 11.11 8.02
CA PHE A 127 -4.80 12.15 7.45
C PHE A 127 -5.39 11.75 6.09
N CYS A 128 -4.57 11.13 5.22
CA CYS A 128 -5.03 10.58 3.95
C CYS A 128 -6.01 9.43 4.15
N GLY A 129 -5.75 8.52 5.09
CA GLY A 129 -6.64 7.40 5.41
C GLY A 129 -8.01 7.86 5.91
N VAL A 130 -8.05 8.85 6.81
CA VAL A 130 -9.34 9.45 7.27
C VAL A 130 -10.11 10.07 6.11
N SER A 131 -9.42 10.86 5.28
CA SER A 131 -10.02 11.48 4.09
C SER A 131 -10.60 10.42 3.15
N PHE A 132 -9.86 9.33 2.96
CA PHE A 132 -10.27 8.18 2.17
C PHE A 132 -11.50 7.48 2.76
N PHE A 133 -11.53 7.22 4.07
CA PHE A 133 -12.68 6.57 4.71
C PHE A 133 -13.94 7.40 4.61
N ILE A 134 -13.87 8.70 4.92
CA ILE A 134 -15.03 9.60 4.85
C ILE A 134 -15.54 9.67 3.42
N ALA A 135 -14.65 9.88 2.44
CA ALA A 135 -15.02 9.94 1.03
C ALA A 135 -15.64 8.63 0.54
N ASN A 136 -15.08 7.48 0.94
CA ASN A 136 -15.60 6.16 0.62
C ASN A 136 -16.98 5.93 1.25
N LEU A 137 -17.20 6.31 2.51
CA LEU A 137 -18.50 6.21 3.18
C LEU A 137 -19.59 7.03 2.48
N ILE A 138 -19.28 8.27 2.08
CA ILE A 138 -20.19 9.13 1.32
C ILE A 138 -20.52 8.47 -0.02
N CYS A 139 -19.49 8.03 -0.76
CA CYS A 139 -19.66 7.38 -2.06
C CYS A 139 -20.48 6.09 -1.94
N HIS A 140 -20.21 5.27 -0.92
CA HIS A 140 -20.86 3.98 -0.66
C HIS A 140 -22.32 4.15 -0.25
N ARG A 141 -22.63 5.14 0.59
CA ARG A 141 -24.01 5.45 1.02
C ARG A 141 -24.92 5.74 -0.18
N HIS A 142 -24.43 6.49 -1.16
CA HIS A 142 -25.22 6.95 -2.31
C HIS A 142 -25.15 6.04 -3.54
N SER A 143 -24.40 4.93 -3.48
CA SER A 143 -24.28 3.99 -4.61
C SER A 143 -24.56 2.54 -4.20
N LEU A 144 -23.83 2.05 -3.20
CA LEU A 144 -23.76 0.63 -2.87
C LEU A 144 -24.66 0.19 -1.73
N TYR A 145 -25.12 1.15 -0.93
CA TYR A 145 -25.98 0.90 0.23
C TYR A 145 -27.28 0.16 -0.12
N PHE A 146 -27.85 0.44 -1.30
CA PHE A 146 -29.11 -0.16 -1.75
C PHE A 146 -28.98 -1.64 -2.17
N LEU A 147 -27.75 -2.17 -2.30
CA LEU A 147 -27.53 -3.54 -2.75
C LEU A 147 -27.54 -4.51 -1.56
N HIS A 148 -28.71 -5.06 -1.27
CA HIS A 148 -28.91 -6.06 -0.22
C HIS A 148 -28.29 -7.43 -0.59
N PRO A 149 -27.83 -8.25 0.38
CA PRO A 149 -27.55 -7.94 1.78
C PRO A 149 -26.16 -7.32 2.01
N TYR A 150 -25.19 -7.65 1.14
CA TYR A 150 -23.77 -7.37 1.36
C TYR A 150 -23.40 -5.88 1.31
N GLY A 151 -24.13 -5.05 0.56
CA GLY A 151 -23.88 -3.61 0.49
C GLY A 151 -24.15 -2.90 1.83
N ARG A 152 -25.17 -3.34 2.58
CA ARG A 152 -25.46 -2.82 3.93
C ARG A 152 -24.45 -3.33 4.94
N LEU A 153 -24.11 -4.62 4.90
CA LEU A 153 -23.10 -5.20 5.78
C LEU A 153 -21.75 -4.49 5.62
N SER A 154 -21.29 -4.32 4.37
CA SER A 154 -20.06 -3.57 4.07
C SER A 154 -20.13 -2.13 4.58
N TYR A 155 -21.26 -1.46 4.42
CA TYR A 155 -21.43 -0.09 4.92
C TYR A 155 -21.31 0.00 6.44
N TYR A 156 -21.98 -0.89 7.19
CA TYR A 156 -21.90 -0.88 8.65
C TYR A 156 -20.50 -1.24 9.16
N LEU A 157 -19.81 -2.20 8.53
CA LEU A 157 -18.43 -2.52 8.89
C LEU A 157 -17.50 -1.32 8.65
N LYS A 158 -17.58 -0.69 7.48
CA LYS A 158 -16.81 0.53 7.16
C LYS A 158 -17.11 1.65 8.14
N LEU A 159 -18.38 1.87 8.49
CA LEU A 159 -18.78 2.90 9.45
C LEU A 159 -18.18 2.62 10.83
N THR A 160 -18.25 1.38 11.30
CA THR A 160 -17.66 0.97 12.58
C THR A 160 -16.15 1.18 12.59
N PHE A 161 -15.42 0.69 11.58
CA PHE A 161 -13.97 0.86 11.50
C PHE A 161 -13.56 2.33 11.40
N CYS A 162 -14.26 3.12 10.58
CA CYS A 162 -14.02 4.57 10.49
C CYS A 162 -14.26 5.27 11.83
N THR A 163 -15.28 4.88 12.58
CA THR A 163 -15.60 5.46 13.89
C THR A 163 -14.51 5.13 14.91
N ILE A 164 -14.08 3.86 14.98
CA ILE A 164 -12.99 3.45 15.88
C ILE A 164 -11.69 4.17 15.51
N TYR A 165 -11.39 4.30 14.22
CA TYR A 165 -10.22 5.04 13.73
C TYR A 165 -10.27 6.53 14.12
N LEU A 166 -11.42 7.19 14.00
CA LEU A 166 -11.55 8.58 14.42
C LEU A 166 -11.41 8.75 15.94
N LEU A 167 -11.80 7.75 16.73
CA LEU A 167 -11.63 7.75 18.18
C LEU A 167 -10.19 7.46 18.61
N SER A 168 -9.37 6.77 17.81
CA SER A 168 -7.95 6.54 18.13
C SER A 168 -7.09 7.78 17.94
N ILE A 169 -7.42 8.66 16.98
CA ILE A 169 -6.67 9.91 16.71
C ILE A 169 -6.43 10.77 17.96
N PRO A 170 -7.46 11.14 18.77
CA PRO A 170 -7.21 11.95 19.96
C PRO A 170 -6.36 11.21 21.00
N ILE A 171 -6.47 9.88 21.09
CA ILE A 171 -5.66 9.07 22.00
C ILE A 171 -4.19 9.11 21.56
N LEU A 172 -3.94 8.91 20.27
CA LEU A 172 -2.61 8.96 19.67
C LEU A 172 -1.95 10.34 19.80
N LEU A 173 -2.68 11.41 19.52
CA LEU A 173 -2.18 12.77 19.68
C LEU A 173 -1.88 13.09 21.15
N THR A 174 -2.76 12.66 22.07
CA THR A 174 -2.57 12.88 23.50
C THR A 174 -1.37 12.11 24.04
N SER A 175 -1.22 10.83 23.67
CA SER A 175 -0.07 10.03 24.10
C SER A 175 1.25 10.58 23.54
N PHE A 176 1.25 11.05 22.29
CA PHE A 176 2.41 11.71 21.68
C PHE A 176 2.81 13.00 22.43
N VAL A 177 1.82 13.86 22.76
CA VAL A 177 2.07 15.09 23.51
C VAL A 177 2.54 14.79 24.93
N LEU A 178 1.93 13.83 25.62
CA LEU A 178 2.34 13.41 26.97
C LEU A 178 3.77 12.87 26.99
N TYR A 179 4.12 12.04 26.02
CA TYR A 179 5.48 11.54 25.87
C TYR A 179 6.48 12.68 25.61
N TRP A 180 6.19 13.58 24.68
CA TRP A 180 7.15 14.60 24.23
C TRP A 180 7.25 15.84 25.14
N LYS A 181 6.16 16.23 25.80
CA LYS A 181 6.12 17.44 26.65
C LYS A 181 6.19 17.15 28.13
N VAL A 182 5.62 16.03 28.56
CA VAL A 182 5.54 15.65 29.98
C VAL A 182 6.58 14.58 30.34
N CYS A 183 7.26 14.00 29.36
CA CYS A 183 8.29 12.95 29.53
C CYS A 183 7.75 11.71 30.27
N LEU A 184 6.48 11.37 30.07
CA LEU A 184 5.85 10.19 30.65
C LEU A 184 6.19 8.97 29.76
N THR A 185 7.04 8.07 30.27
CA THR A 185 7.57 6.92 29.50
C THR A 185 6.46 5.97 29.03
N ASP A 186 5.48 5.70 29.90
CA ASP A 186 4.39 4.77 29.60
C ASP A 186 3.46 5.28 28.48
N ALA A 187 3.48 6.60 28.19
CA ALA A 187 2.72 7.16 27.08
C ALA A 187 3.25 6.70 25.71
N TYR A 188 4.53 6.32 25.63
CA TYR A 188 5.11 5.77 24.40
C TYR A 188 4.52 4.40 24.07
N ASP A 189 4.33 3.53 25.07
CA ASP A 189 3.73 2.20 24.85
C ASP A 189 2.28 2.33 24.35
N VAL A 190 1.53 3.27 24.92
CA VAL A 190 0.17 3.59 24.45
C VAL A 190 0.18 4.14 23.03
N PHE A 191 1.12 5.01 22.69
CA PHE A 191 1.31 5.52 21.33
C PHE A 191 1.58 4.39 20.34
N ALA A 192 2.55 3.51 20.63
CA ALA A 192 2.91 2.39 19.76
C ALA A 192 1.72 1.43 19.56
N ILE A 193 0.96 1.12 20.62
CA ILE A 193 -0.26 0.29 20.50
C ILE A 193 -1.29 0.97 19.59
N CYS A 194 -1.52 2.28 19.75
CA CYS A 194 -2.47 3.01 18.89
C CYS A 194 -2.04 2.98 17.43
N GLU A 195 -0.74 3.11 17.14
CA GLU A 195 -0.18 3.02 15.79
C GLU A 195 -0.52 1.68 15.12
N TYR A 196 -0.26 0.57 15.82
CA TYR A 196 -0.61 -0.76 15.32
C TYR A 196 -2.11 -0.96 15.12
N VAL A 197 -2.93 -0.43 16.03
CA VAL A 197 -4.39 -0.48 15.91
C VAL A 197 -4.87 0.30 14.69
N GLU A 198 -4.32 1.49 14.42
CA GLU A 198 -4.68 2.29 13.25
C GLU A 198 -4.30 1.60 11.95
N VAL A 199 -3.08 1.05 11.85
CA VAL A 199 -2.66 0.26 10.67
C VAL A 199 -3.57 -0.96 10.48
N PHE A 200 -3.90 -1.68 11.55
CA PHE A 200 -4.82 -2.82 11.49
C PHE A 200 -6.22 -2.40 11.02
N LEU A 201 -6.79 -1.34 11.59
CA LEU A 201 -8.10 -0.81 11.19
C LEU A 201 -8.11 -0.38 9.73
N ASN A 202 -7.00 0.18 9.24
CA ASN A 202 -6.84 0.55 7.85
C ASN A 202 -6.90 -0.68 6.93
N ILE A 203 -6.13 -1.73 7.25
CA ILE A 203 -6.16 -3.01 6.52
C ILE A 203 -7.58 -3.61 6.57
N ALA A 204 -8.23 -3.63 7.73
CA ALA A 204 -9.58 -4.16 7.90
C ALA A 204 -10.63 -3.38 7.10
N TYR A 205 -10.50 -2.05 7.03
CA TYR A 205 -11.35 -1.18 6.23
C TYR A 205 -11.26 -1.50 4.75
N HIS A 206 -10.03 -1.60 4.20
CA HIS A 206 -9.82 -2.00 2.80
C HIS A 206 -10.29 -3.43 2.54
N GLY A 207 -10.15 -4.33 3.52
CA GLY A 207 -10.67 -5.69 3.48
C GLY A 207 -12.19 -5.77 3.26
N CYS A 208 -12.94 -4.73 3.64
CA CYS A 208 -14.38 -4.65 3.37
C CYS A 208 -14.71 -4.63 1.86
N ALA A 209 -13.74 -4.27 1.00
CA ALA A 209 -13.89 -4.35 -0.45
C ALA A 209 -14.22 -5.77 -0.93
N PHE A 210 -13.88 -6.80 -0.16
CA PHE A 210 -14.30 -8.17 -0.43
C PHE A 210 -15.84 -8.27 -0.55
N TYR A 211 -16.58 -7.67 0.39
CA TYR A 211 -18.05 -7.66 0.36
C TYR A 211 -18.61 -6.78 -0.77
N ASP A 212 -17.85 -5.79 -1.21
CA ASP A 212 -18.22 -4.90 -2.30
C ASP A 212 -18.17 -5.62 -3.66
N ILE A 213 -17.26 -6.59 -3.84
CA ILE A 213 -16.92 -7.21 -5.12
C ILE A 213 -17.45 -8.65 -5.25
N ARG A 214 -17.68 -9.35 -4.12
CA ARG A 214 -17.88 -10.82 -3.97
C ARG A 214 -18.69 -11.57 -5.04
N TYR A 215 -19.67 -10.94 -5.71
CA TYR A 215 -20.53 -11.59 -6.71
C TYR A 215 -20.93 -10.69 -7.90
N LYS A 216 -20.21 -9.58 -8.16
CA LYS A 216 -20.70 -8.52 -9.07
C LYS A 216 -19.81 -8.19 -10.27
N VAL A 217 -18.68 -8.86 -10.42
CA VAL A 217 -17.83 -8.72 -11.61
C VAL A 217 -18.22 -9.81 -12.61
N ILE A 218 -19.27 -9.57 -13.39
CA ILE A 218 -19.38 -10.22 -14.70
C ILE A 218 -18.48 -9.40 -15.62
N PHE A 219 -17.35 -9.96 -16.03
CA PHE A 219 -16.55 -9.40 -17.12
C PHE A 219 -17.35 -9.54 -18.42
N ALA A 220 -18.25 -8.60 -18.69
CA ALA A 220 -18.94 -8.51 -19.96
C ALA A 220 -18.12 -7.61 -20.89
N VAL A 221 -17.28 -8.23 -21.73
CA VAL A 221 -16.70 -7.54 -22.89
C VAL A 221 -17.86 -7.29 -23.85
N ARG A 222 -18.41 -6.09 -23.85
CA ARG A 222 -19.43 -5.69 -24.83
C ARG A 222 -18.70 -5.32 -26.12
N HIS A 223 -18.71 -6.23 -27.08
CA HIS A 223 -18.33 -5.90 -28.45
C HIS A 223 -19.42 -4.95 -28.99
N VAL A 224 -19.09 -3.67 -29.14
CA VAL A 224 -20.00 -2.69 -29.75
C VAL A 224 -19.76 -2.78 -31.25
N GLU A 225 -20.56 -3.58 -31.95
CA GLU A 225 -20.68 -3.45 -33.40
C GLU A 225 -21.53 -2.21 -33.70
N ASP A 226 -21.00 -1.33 -34.56
CA ASP A 226 -21.73 -0.17 -35.03
C ASP A 226 -23.01 -0.63 -35.76
N ALA A 227 -24.17 -0.16 -35.30
CA ALA A 227 -25.48 -0.45 -35.90
C ALA A 227 -25.61 -0.02 -37.38
N ARG A 228 -24.62 0.70 -37.93
CA ARG A 228 -24.53 1.02 -39.36
C ARG A 228 -24.18 -0.20 -40.23
N GLN A 229 -23.57 -1.24 -39.67
CA GLN A 229 -23.22 -2.45 -40.43
C GLN A 229 -24.41 -3.41 -40.61
N PHE A 230 -25.36 -3.45 -39.67
CA PHE A 230 -26.57 -4.28 -39.78
C PHE A 230 -27.63 -3.70 -40.71
N LEU A 231 -27.76 -2.37 -40.80
CA LEU A 231 -28.71 -1.70 -41.70
C LEU A 231 -28.20 -1.55 -43.13
N GLY A 232 -26.90 -1.81 -43.39
CA GLY A 232 -26.32 -1.83 -44.73
C GLY A 232 -26.57 -3.11 -45.53
N ASN A 233 -27.00 -4.19 -44.87
CA ASN A 233 -27.21 -5.51 -45.48
C ASN A 233 -28.68 -5.93 -45.59
N CYS A 234 -29.64 -5.03 -45.37
CA CYS A 234 -31.04 -5.31 -45.71
C CYS A 234 -31.19 -5.14 -47.23
N PRO A 235 -31.49 -6.20 -48.02
CA PRO A 235 -31.69 -6.07 -49.45
C PRO A 235 -32.88 -5.14 -49.71
N LYS A 236 -32.60 -4.02 -50.37
CA LYS A 236 -33.65 -3.20 -50.98
C LYS A 236 -34.21 -3.99 -52.16
N GLY A 237 -35.45 -4.44 -52.03
CA GLY A 237 -36.27 -4.84 -53.17
C GLY A 237 -36.73 -6.29 -53.15
N ILE A 238 -37.94 -6.50 -52.63
CA ILE A 238 -38.96 -7.25 -53.35
C ILE A 238 -40.25 -6.42 -53.22
N MET A 239 -40.48 -5.60 -54.24
CA MET A 239 -41.83 -5.38 -54.78
C MET A 239 -41.95 -6.33 -55.97
#